data_AF-C4JSI7-F1
#
_entry.id   AF-C4JSI7-F1
#
_cell.length_a   1.000
_cell.length_b   1.000
_cell.length_c   1.000
_cell.angle_alpha   90.00
_cell.angle_beta   90.00
_cell.angle_gamma   90.00
#
_symmetry.space_group_name_H-M   'P 1'
#
loop_
_entity.id
_entity.type
_entity.pdbx_description
1 polymer ?
#
loop_
_entity_poly.entity_id
_entity_poly.type
_entity_poly.pdbx_seq_one_letter_code
_entity_poly.pdbx_strand_id
1 'polypeptide(L)'
;MQANKIPEFLAEQRELAPEEYQSTLLDFESFWERKLWHQLTDGLIKYFSEPPSAPQRLPFFKNFVLSFADKINQLKFVTLGRMASAQCKALADKVNKPSSQDAYVYAMSDVAAVKLRLGDFEGSRANLDASQTVLDSFDSVENVVHASFYKVNADYYHAKLEFASYYKNALLYLACVDVEDVTPEERAARAYDLSIAALVSDTIYNFGELLLHPILDSLTETPHAWLRELLFAFNRGRFDRL
;
A
#
# COMPACT_ATOMS: atom_id res chain seq x y z
N MET A 1 35.68 0.68 1.19
CA MET A 1 36.24 0.13 -0.07
C MET A 1 35.20 -0.24 -1.14
N GLN A 2 33.88 0.02 -0.97
CA GLN A 2 32.85 -0.33 -1.98
C GLN A 2 32.49 0.79 -2.97
N ALA A 3 32.81 2.06 -2.68
CA ALA A 3 32.35 3.21 -3.49
C ALA A 3 32.97 3.30 -4.91
N ASN A 4 34.13 2.68 -5.15
CA ASN A 4 34.80 2.74 -6.45
C ASN A 4 34.34 1.66 -7.45
N LYS A 5 33.46 0.73 -7.04
CA LYS A 5 32.94 -0.34 -7.92
C LYS A 5 31.55 -0.05 -8.49
N ILE A 6 30.94 1.05 -8.06
CA ILE A 6 29.57 1.41 -8.43
C ILE A 6 29.47 1.87 -9.89
N PRO A 7 30.38 2.72 -10.42
CA PRO A 7 30.38 3.06 -11.84
C PRO A 7 30.62 1.86 -12.75
N GLU A 8 31.55 0.96 -12.38
CA GLU A 8 31.81 -0.29 -13.11
C GLU A 8 30.57 -1.21 -13.12
N PHE A 9 29.87 -1.30 -11.99
CA PHE A 9 28.63 -2.05 -11.88
C PHE A 9 27.50 -1.48 -12.75
N LEU A 10 27.34 -0.14 -12.77
CA LEU A 10 26.33 0.51 -13.62
C LEU A 10 26.63 0.29 -15.11
N ALA A 11 27.91 0.34 -15.50
CA ALA A 11 28.34 0.04 -16.87
C ALA A 11 28.04 -1.41 -17.28
N GLU A 12 28.29 -2.38 -16.39
CA GLU A 12 27.96 -3.80 -16.62
C GLU A 12 26.45 -4.03 -16.74
N GLN A 13 25.65 -3.39 -15.88
CA GLN A 13 24.20 -3.47 -15.97
C GLN A 13 23.64 -2.79 -17.23
N ARG A 14 24.32 -1.76 -17.75
CA ARG A 14 23.96 -1.09 -19.01
C ARG A 14 24.13 -2.01 -20.21
N GLU A 15 25.20 -2.80 -20.25
CA GLU A 15 25.41 -3.79 -21.34
C GLU A 15 24.37 -4.91 -21.32
N LEU A 16 23.89 -5.28 -20.13
CA LEU A 16 22.87 -6.30 -19.95
C LEU A 16 21.44 -5.78 -20.16
N ALA A 17 21.24 -4.46 -20.23
CA ALA A 17 19.93 -3.83 -20.35
C ALA A 17 19.54 -3.64 -21.84
N PRO A 18 18.23 -3.73 -22.16
CA PRO A 18 17.73 -3.39 -23.50
C PRO A 18 18.09 -1.95 -23.89
N GLU A 19 18.29 -1.69 -25.19
CA GLU A 19 18.74 -0.39 -25.72
C GLU A 19 17.88 0.80 -25.23
N GLU A 20 16.58 0.59 -25.04
CA GLU A 20 15.62 1.59 -24.54
C GLU A 20 15.97 2.10 -23.13
N TYR A 21 16.60 1.27 -22.29
CA TYR A 21 16.91 1.62 -20.90
C TYR A 21 18.34 2.10 -20.70
N GLN A 22 19.21 1.98 -21.70
CA GLN A 22 20.60 2.43 -21.61
C GLN A 22 20.71 3.93 -21.33
N SER A 23 19.80 4.75 -21.87
CA SER A 23 19.70 6.18 -21.55
C SER A 23 19.37 6.42 -20.08
N THR A 24 18.47 5.61 -19.51
CA THR A 24 18.06 5.75 -18.10
C THR A 24 19.19 5.35 -17.15
N LEU A 25 19.98 4.34 -17.52
CA LEU A 25 21.19 3.93 -16.78
C LEU A 25 22.30 4.99 -16.80
N LEU A 26 22.48 5.68 -17.92
CA LEU A 26 23.38 6.84 -18.02
C LEU A 26 22.93 7.99 -17.10
N ASP A 27 21.62 8.22 -16.99
CA ASP A 27 21.09 9.20 -16.04
C ASP A 27 21.38 8.80 -14.59
N PHE A 28 21.34 7.49 -14.26
CA PHE A 28 21.70 7.01 -12.92
C PHE A 28 23.17 7.25 -12.59
N GLU A 29 24.09 7.08 -13.54
CA GLU A 29 25.51 7.43 -13.37
C GLU A 29 25.66 8.93 -13.06
N SER A 30 25.00 9.79 -13.84
CA SER A 30 25.01 11.25 -13.64
C SER A 30 24.42 11.65 -12.28
N PHE A 31 23.28 11.05 -11.89
CA PHE A 31 22.66 11.31 -10.58
C PHE A 31 23.53 10.81 -9.43
N TRP A 32 24.24 9.69 -9.60
CA TRP A 32 25.18 9.16 -8.62
C TRP A 32 26.39 10.08 -8.43
N GLU A 33 27.04 10.50 -9.52
CA GLU A 33 28.19 11.43 -9.48
C GLU A 33 27.82 12.77 -8.83
N ARG A 34 26.64 13.29 -9.18
CA ARG A 34 26.10 14.55 -8.64
C ARG A 34 25.46 14.40 -7.26
N LYS A 35 25.41 13.18 -6.70
CA LYS A 35 24.81 12.85 -5.40
C LYS A 35 23.33 13.28 -5.28
N LEU A 36 22.58 13.19 -6.38
CA LEU A 36 21.16 13.53 -6.46
C LEU A 36 20.30 12.33 -6.01
N TRP A 37 20.34 12.03 -4.71
CA TRP A 37 19.72 10.83 -4.13
C TRP A 37 18.21 10.71 -4.40
N HIS A 38 17.47 11.82 -4.35
CA HIS A 38 16.02 11.80 -4.61
C HIS A 38 15.68 11.41 -6.05
N GLN A 39 16.31 12.08 -7.03
CA GLN A 39 16.08 11.80 -8.46
C GLN A 39 16.56 10.39 -8.83
N LEU A 40 17.67 9.95 -8.24
CA LEU A 40 18.16 8.58 -8.40
C LEU A 40 17.14 7.56 -7.90
N THR A 41 16.56 7.78 -6.72
CA THR A 41 15.60 6.84 -6.14
C THR A 41 14.30 6.79 -6.95
N ASP A 42 13.81 7.95 -7.42
CA ASP A 42 12.61 8.02 -8.25
C ASP A 42 12.82 7.38 -9.64
N GLY A 43 13.98 7.59 -10.23
CA GLY A 43 14.38 6.92 -11.46
C GLY A 43 14.47 5.40 -11.30
N LEU A 44 15.06 4.93 -10.19
CA LEU A 44 15.13 3.50 -9.87
C LEU A 44 13.75 2.87 -9.66
N ILE A 45 12.82 3.57 -8.98
CA ILE A 45 11.46 3.07 -8.79
C ILE A 45 10.77 2.90 -10.14
N LYS A 46 10.85 3.91 -11.03
CA LYS A 46 10.31 3.82 -12.39
C LYS A 46 10.91 2.63 -13.15
N TYR A 47 12.24 2.51 -13.13
CA TYR A 47 12.93 1.40 -13.79
C TYR A 47 12.52 0.03 -13.23
N PHE A 48 12.38 -0.09 -11.90
CA PHE A 48 11.97 -1.34 -11.25
C PHE A 48 10.49 -1.68 -11.52
N SER A 49 9.65 -0.72 -11.92
CA SER A 49 8.26 -0.99 -12.30
C SER A 49 8.16 -1.67 -13.67
N GLU A 50 9.16 -1.50 -14.54
CA GLU A 50 9.15 -2.06 -15.89
C GLU A 50 9.44 -3.57 -15.90
N PRO A 51 8.65 -4.40 -16.61
CA PRO A 51 8.86 -5.86 -16.68
C PRO A 51 10.28 -6.33 -17.07
N PRO A 52 10.98 -5.73 -18.06
CA PRO A 52 12.30 -6.19 -18.49
C PRO A 52 13.41 -5.93 -17.47
N SER A 53 13.21 -5.06 -16.48
CA SER A 53 14.22 -4.81 -15.45
C SER A 53 14.37 -5.95 -14.45
N ALA A 54 13.43 -6.92 -14.47
CA ALA A 54 13.35 -8.00 -13.50
C ALA A 54 14.72 -8.64 -13.17
N PRO A 55 15.47 -9.27 -14.09
CA PRO A 55 16.72 -9.97 -13.75
C PRO A 55 17.78 -9.09 -13.08
N GLN A 56 17.73 -7.77 -13.26
CA GLN A 56 18.74 -6.82 -12.76
C GLN A 56 18.38 -6.21 -11.40
N ARG A 57 17.12 -6.27 -10.95
CA ARG A 57 16.65 -5.61 -9.71
C ARG A 57 17.42 -6.08 -8.47
N LEU A 58 17.73 -7.38 -8.39
CA LEU A 58 18.40 -7.97 -7.25
C LEU A 58 19.89 -7.55 -7.14
N PRO A 59 20.71 -7.65 -8.21
CA PRO A 59 22.04 -7.04 -8.25
C PRO A 59 22.03 -5.55 -7.89
N PHE A 60 21.10 -4.78 -8.46
CA PHE A 60 20.96 -3.35 -8.18
C PHE A 60 20.68 -3.11 -6.70
N PHE A 61 19.74 -3.84 -6.10
CA PHE A 61 19.40 -3.62 -4.70
C PHE A 61 20.60 -3.90 -3.78
N LYS A 62 21.32 -5.01 -3.99
CA LYS A 62 22.43 -5.43 -3.13
C LYS A 62 23.68 -4.57 -3.30
N ASN A 63 24.07 -4.26 -4.52
CA ASN A 63 25.36 -3.61 -4.79
C ASN A 63 25.24 -2.09 -4.88
N PHE A 64 24.07 -1.58 -5.28
CA PHE A 64 23.85 -0.15 -5.49
C PHE A 64 22.95 0.44 -4.40
N VAL A 65 21.71 0.00 -4.24
CA VAL A 65 20.73 0.63 -3.34
C VAL A 65 21.15 0.56 -1.87
N LEU A 66 21.75 -0.55 -1.42
CA LEU A 66 22.28 -0.67 -0.05
C LEU A 66 23.40 0.35 0.26
N SER A 67 24.15 0.81 -0.74
CA SER A 67 25.28 1.72 -0.53
C SER A 67 24.86 3.13 -0.12
N PHE A 68 23.63 3.52 -0.45
CA PHE A 68 23.08 4.84 -0.14
C PHE A 68 21.74 4.78 0.61
N ALA A 69 21.40 3.62 1.18
CA ALA A 69 20.18 3.39 1.94
C ALA A 69 19.97 4.39 3.10
N ASP A 70 21.06 4.84 3.74
CA ASP A 70 20.99 5.80 4.85
C ASP A 70 20.74 7.26 4.37
N LYS A 71 20.78 7.52 3.06
CA LYS A 71 20.66 8.87 2.44
C LYS A 71 19.34 9.10 1.71
N ILE A 72 18.45 8.11 1.67
CA ILE A 72 17.19 8.16 0.93
C ILE A 72 16.01 7.93 1.86
N ASN A 73 14.82 8.31 1.38
CA ASN A 73 13.58 8.01 2.09
C ASN A 73 13.44 6.49 2.27
N GLN A 74 13.21 6.07 3.51
CA GLN A 74 13.14 4.66 3.88
C GLN A 74 11.94 3.92 3.25
N LEU A 75 10.84 4.60 2.96
CA LEU A 75 9.70 4.00 2.25
C LEU A 75 10.03 3.73 0.79
N LYS A 76 10.74 4.65 0.13
CA LYS A 76 11.25 4.41 -1.22
C LYS A 76 12.26 3.26 -1.24
N PHE A 77 13.11 3.17 -0.22
CA PHE A 77 14.03 2.05 -0.02
C PHE A 77 13.30 0.72 0.16
N VAL A 78 12.27 0.67 1.01
CA VAL A 78 11.45 -0.53 1.26
C VAL A 78 10.67 -0.92 0.01
N THR A 79 10.15 0.05 -0.73
CA THR A 79 9.46 -0.18 -2.02
C THR A 79 10.42 -0.84 -3.02
N LEU A 80 11.62 -0.29 -3.19
CA LEU A 80 12.66 -0.90 -4.03
C LEU A 80 13.04 -2.30 -3.54
N GLY A 81 13.14 -2.49 -2.22
CA GLY A 81 13.41 -3.77 -1.58
C GLY A 81 12.33 -4.80 -1.87
N ARG A 82 11.05 -4.40 -1.84
CA ARG A 82 9.90 -5.24 -2.15
C ARG A 82 9.87 -5.65 -3.62
N MET A 83 10.16 -4.70 -4.52
CA MET A 83 10.21 -4.95 -5.96
C MET A 83 11.37 -5.89 -6.34
N ALA A 84 12.49 -5.83 -5.60
CA ALA A 84 13.60 -6.76 -5.72
C ALA A 84 13.32 -8.11 -5.03
N SER A 85 12.62 -8.11 -3.88
CA SER A 85 12.29 -9.33 -3.13
C SER A 85 11.18 -10.15 -3.77
N ALA A 86 10.36 -9.55 -4.65
CA ALA A 86 9.43 -10.30 -5.49
C ALA A 86 10.12 -11.44 -6.29
N GLN A 87 11.44 -11.34 -6.50
CA GLN A 87 12.27 -12.37 -7.13
C GLN A 87 12.99 -13.31 -6.16
N CYS A 88 13.00 -13.02 -4.86
CA CYS A 88 13.62 -13.86 -3.84
C CYS A 88 12.98 -13.68 -2.47
N LYS A 89 12.39 -14.76 -1.94
CA LYS A 89 11.80 -14.86 -0.60
C LYS A 89 12.75 -14.52 0.57
N ALA A 90 14.06 -14.41 0.33
CA ALA A 90 15.11 -14.35 1.36
C ALA A 90 15.58 -12.94 1.77
N LEU A 91 14.98 -11.86 1.23
CA LEU A 91 15.42 -10.47 1.51
C LEU A 91 14.61 -9.75 2.61
N ALA A 92 13.50 -10.34 3.07
CA ALA A 92 12.61 -9.75 4.08
C ALA A 92 13.33 -9.46 5.41
N ASP A 93 14.33 -10.28 5.78
CA ASP A 93 14.96 -10.21 7.10
C ASP A 93 16.02 -9.11 7.25
N LYS A 94 16.53 -8.53 6.14
CA LYS A 94 17.65 -7.55 6.17
C LYS A 94 17.23 -6.07 6.16
N VAL A 95 15.94 -5.78 6.04
CA VAL A 95 15.38 -4.40 5.96
C VAL A 95 14.82 -3.95 7.33
N ASN A 96 15.26 -4.57 8.42
CA ASN A 96 14.76 -4.29 9.77
C ASN A 96 15.74 -3.40 10.55
N LYS A 97 15.80 -2.10 10.22
CA LYS A 97 16.53 -1.08 11.01
C LYS A 97 15.53 -0.21 11.79
N PRO A 98 15.85 0.17 13.05
CA PRO A 98 14.96 0.93 13.94
C PRO A 98 14.77 2.42 13.59
N SER A 99 15.27 2.91 12.45
CA SER A 99 14.95 4.25 11.90
C SER A 99 13.82 4.22 10.86
N SER A 100 13.17 3.06 10.68
CA SER A 100 12.18 2.80 9.63
C SER A 100 10.89 2.27 10.25
N GLN A 101 10.38 2.91 11.32
CA GLN A 101 9.21 2.40 12.04
C GLN A 101 7.92 2.44 11.19
N ASP A 102 7.83 3.34 10.22
CA ASP A 102 6.79 3.30 9.16
C ASP A 102 6.86 2.02 8.34
N ALA A 103 8.08 1.60 7.98
CA ALA A 103 8.31 0.36 7.25
C ALA A 103 8.03 -0.88 8.12
N TYR A 104 8.27 -0.77 9.44
CA TYR A 104 7.93 -1.80 10.40
C TYR A 104 6.41 -1.96 10.52
N VAL A 105 5.65 -0.87 10.67
CA VAL A 105 4.18 -0.89 10.69
C VAL A 105 3.63 -1.44 9.38
N TYR A 106 4.19 -1.01 8.25
CA TYR A 106 3.78 -1.51 6.94
C TYR A 106 4.03 -3.02 6.80
N ALA A 107 5.24 -3.50 7.16
CA ALA A 107 5.58 -4.92 7.12
C ALA A 107 4.74 -5.74 8.11
N MET A 108 4.49 -5.23 9.31
CA MET A 108 3.63 -5.87 10.31
C MET A 108 2.19 -6.00 9.83
N SER A 109 1.67 -4.98 9.15
CA SER A 109 0.34 -5.00 8.52
C SER A 109 0.27 -6.04 7.40
N ASP A 110 1.29 -6.13 6.54
CA ASP A 110 1.38 -7.18 5.51
C ASP A 110 1.45 -8.59 6.12
N VAL A 111 2.23 -8.78 7.19
CA VAL A 111 2.28 -10.07 7.90
C VAL A 111 0.92 -10.39 8.53
N ALA A 112 0.23 -9.41 9.11
CA ALA A 112 -1.12 -9.61 9.65
C ALA A 112 -2.13 -10.00 8.55
N ALA A 113 -2.02 -9.45 7.35
CA ALA A 113 -2.85 -9.81 6.20
C ALA A 113 -2.59 -11.26 5.75
N VAL A 114 -1.33 -11.70 5.73
CA VAL A 114 -0.98 -13.09 5.41
C VAL A 114 -1.52 -14.05 6.47
N LYS A 115 -1.36 -13.72 7.75
CA LYS A 115 -1.91 -14.53 8.86
C LYS A 115 -3.43 -14.64 8.80
N LEU A 116 -4.13 -13.55 8.47
CA LEU A 116 -5.58 -13.55 8.25
C LEU A 116 -5.97 -14.56 7.17
N ARG A 117 -5.27 -14.57 6.03
CA ARG A 117 -5.51 -15.52 4.93
C ARG A 117 -5.23 -16.97 5.32
N LEU A 118 -4.32 -17.20 6.26
CA LEU A 118 -4.02 -18.51 6.81
C LEU A 118 -5.01 -18.96 7.90
N GLY A 119 -5.98 -18.11 8.26
CA GLY A 119 -6.98 -18.39 9.30
C GLY A 119 -6.49 -18.16 10.73
N ASP A 120 -5.31 -17.55 10.92
CA ASP A 120 -4.77 -17.20 12.23
C ASP A 120 -5.25 -15.80 12.67
N PHE A 121 -6.44 -15.76 13.27
CA PHE A 121 -7.07 -14.52 13.74
C PHE A 121 -6.41 -13.93 14.99
N GLU A 122 -5.89 -14.77 15.89
CA GLU A 122 -5.22 -14.29 17.12
C GLU A 122 -3.87 -13.66 16.79
N GLY A 123 -3.06 -14.32 15.95
CA GLY A 123 -1.77 -13.81 15.52
C GLY A 123 -1.88 -12.59 14.61
N SER A 124 -2.96 -12.48 13.83
CA SER A 124 -3.27 -11.26 13.06
C SER A 124 -3.64 -10.10 14.00
N ARG A 125 -4.48 -10.35 15.01
CA ARG A 125 -4.89 -9.31 15.97
C ARG A 125 -3.73 -8.76 16.79
N ALA A 126 -2.88 -9.64 17.33
CA ALA A 126 -1.72 -9.22 18.10
C ALA A 126 -0.77 -8.33 17.29
N ASN A 127 -0.59 -8.65 16.00
CA ASN A 127 0.20 -7.82 15.09
C ASN A 127 -0.47 -6.48 14.79
N LEU A 128 -1.80 -6.44 14.62
CA LEU A 128 -2.54 -5.20 14.39
C LEU A 128 -2.53 -4.30 15.63
N ASP A 129 -2.70 -4.84 16.84
CA ASP A 129 -2.65 -4.07 18.09
C ASP A 129 -1.24 -3.49 18.34
N ALA A 130 -0.20 -4.27 18.02
CA ALA A 130 1.18 -3.77 18.05
C ALA A 130 1.39 -2.64 17.03
N SER A 131 0.93 -2.81 15.78
CA SER A 131 0.96 -1.76 14.76
C SER A 131 0.21 -0.50 15.20
N GLN A 132 -0.96 -0.65 15.83
CA GLN A 132 -1.76 0.48 16.32
C GLN A 132 -1.04 1.26 17.42
N THR A 133 -0.45 0.58 18.40
CA THR A 133 0.31 1.23 19.48
C THR A 133 1.48 2.03 18.93
N VAL A 134 2.15 1.49 17.90
CA VAL A 134 3.24 2.17 17.20
C VAL A 134 2.69 3.38 16.44
N LEU A 135 1.60 3.23 15.67
CA LEU A 135 0.95 4.33 14.95
C LEU A 135 0.51 5.49 15.86
N ASP A 136 -0.13 5.18 16.99
CA ASP A 136 -0.62 6.17 17.96
C ASP A 136 0.51 6.93 18.68
N SER A 137 1.74 6.40 18.65
CA SER A 137 2.91 7.01 19.29
C SER A 137 3.58 8.09 18.44
N PHE A 138 3.23 8.23 17.16
CA PHE A 138 3.88 9.17 16.23
C PHE A 138 2.91 10.26 15.74
N ASP A 139 3.35 11.52 15.84
CA ASP A 139 2.58 12.68 15.38
C ASP A 139 2.57 12.88 13.86
N SER A 140 3.46 12.22 13.11
CA SER A 140 3.51 12.31 11.64
C SER A 140 3.84 10.97 11.00
N VAL A 141 2.82 10.25 10.56
CA VAL A 141 2.94 9.02 9.77
C VAL A 141 2.41 9.30 8.36
N GLU A 142 3.05 8.71 7.34
CA GLU A 142 2.59 8.88 5.97
C GLU A 142 1.22 8.20 5.75
N ASN A 143 0.33 8.85 5.00
CA ASN A 143 -1.03 8.34 4.71
C ASN A 143 -1.03 6.92 4.10
N VAL A 144 0.01 6.56 3.36
CA VAL A 144 0.16 5.22 2.76
C VAL A 144 0.26 4.12 3.82
N VAL A 145 0.91 4.40 4.96
CA VAL A 145 1.04 3.46 6.07
C VAL A 145 -0.29 3.32 6.81
N HIS A 146 -0.97 4.44 7.06
CA HIS A 146 -2.33 4.42 7.61
C HIS A 146 -3.30 3.67 6.70
N ALA A 147 -3.25 3.91 5.40
CA ALA A 147 -4.07 3.20 4.41
C ALA A 147 -3.84 1.68 4.47
N SER A 148 -2.58 1.24 4.46
CA SER A 148 -2.26 -0.19 4.57
C SER A 148 -2.79 -0.80 5.87
N PHE A 149 -2.58 -0.11 7.00
CA PHE A 149 -3.06 -0.55 8.31
C PHE A 149 -4.60 -0.65 8.36
N TYR A 150 -5.32 0.41 7.99
CA TYR A 150 -6.79 0.42 8.02
C TYR A 150 -7.39 -0.57 7.03
N LYS A 151 -6.75 -0.83 5.89
CA LYS A 151 -7.16 -1.87 4.94
C LYS A 151 -7.15 -3.25 5.59
N VAL A 152 -6.03 -3.64 6.21
CA VAL A 152 -5.91 -4.96 6.86
C VAL A 152 -6.84 -5.06 8.06
N ASN A 153 -7.00 -3.97 8.82
CA ASN A 153 -7.92 -3.95 9.95
C ASN A 153 -9.39 -4.08 9.51
N ALA A 154 -9.77 -3.43 8.41
CA ALA A 154 -11.08 -3.62 7.80
C ALA A 154 -11.27 -5.08 7.37
N ASP A 155 -10.33 -5.67 6.62
CA ASP A 155 -10.42 -7.08 6.20
C ASP A 155 -10.57 -8.04 7.40
N TYR A 156 -9.90 -7.73 8.52
CA TYR A 156 -10.03 -8.47 9.78
C TYR A 156 -11.46 -8.43 10.35
N TYR A 157 -12.04 -7.24 10.50
CA TYR A 157 -13.41 -7.10 11.01
C TYR A 157 -14.46 -7.64 10.05
N HIS A 158 -14.20 -7.54 8.74
CA HIS A 158 -15.04 -8.16 7.72
C HIS A 158 -15.09 -9.69 7.89
N ALA A 159 -13.92 -10.33 8.08
CA ALA A 159 -13.84 -11.76 8.30
C ALA A 159 -14.52 -12.22 9.61
N LYS A 160 -14.54 -11.35 10.64
CA LYS A 160 -15.26 -11.58 11.91
C LYS A 160 -16.75 -11.26 11.87
N LEU A 161 -17.26 -10.70 10.76
CA LEU A 161 -18.64 -10.19 10.64
C LEU A 161 -18.98 -9.08 11.64
N GLU A 162 -17.96 -8.33 12.08
CA GLU A 162 -18.13 -7.14 12.94
C GLU A 162 -18.32 -5.88 12.07
N PHE A 163 -19.52 -5.70 11.52
CA PHE A 163 -19.82 -4.66 10.54
C PHE A 163 -19.64 -3.22 11.05
N ALA A 164 -19.91 -2.97 12.33
CA ALA A 164 -19.71 -1.66 12.95
C ALA A 164 -18.25 -1.21 12.94
N SER A 165 -17.35 -2.13 13.32
CA SER A 165 -15.90 -1.90 13.35
C SER A 165 -15.33 -1.84 11.94
N TYR A 166 -15.83 -2.70 11.05
CA TYR A 166 -15.49 -2.67 9.62
C TYR A 166 -15.77 -1.30 9.01
N TYR A 167 -16.99 -0.78 9.16
CA TYR A 167 -17.41 0.48 8.57
C TYR A 167 -16.53 1.66 8.98
N LYS A 168 -16.20 1.76 10.28
CA LYS A 168 -15.30 2.81 10.79
C LYS A 168 -13.91 2.73 10.16
N ASN A 169 -13.31 1.53 10.13
CA ASN A 169 -11.97 1.35 9.57
C ASN A 169 -11.96 1.54 8.04
N ALA A 170 -13.02 1.14 7.36
CA ALA A 170 -13.17 1.36 5.94
C ALA A 170 -13.31 2.85 5.58
N LEU A 171 -14.03 3.65 6.38
CA LEU A 171 -14.07 5.12 6.18
C LEU A 171 -12.70 5.76 6.44
N LEU A 172 -11.99 5.34 7.49
CA LEU A 172 -10.62 5.82 7.76
C LEU A 172 -9.66 5.46 6.62
N TYR A 173 -9.79 4.26 6.06
CA TYR A 173 -9.04 3.86 4.86
C TYR A 173 -9.33 4.79 3.68
N LEU A 174 -10.61 5.10 3.42
CA LEU A 174 -11.01 6.00 2.33
C LEU A 174 -10.56 7.44 2.55
N ALA A 175 -10.39 7.88 3.79
CA ALA A 175 -9.81 9.19 4.10
C ALA A 175 -8.29 9.26 3.82
N CYS A 176 -7.60 8.12 3.81
CA CYS A 176 -6.16 8.03 3.57
C CYS A 176 -5.78 7.78 2.11
N VAL A 177 -6.73 7.39 1.25
CA VAL A 177 -6.48 7.00 -0.14
C VAL A 177 -7.30 7.85 -1.08
N ASP A 178 -6.68 8.34 -2.14
CA ASP A 178 -7.41 8.97 -3.22
C ASP A 178 -8.18 7.90 -4.00
N VAL A 179 -9.52 7.98 -3.94
CA VAL A 179 -10.36 8.01 -5.15
C VAL A 179 -9.74 7.31 -6.36
N GLU A 180 -8.97 8.12 -7.07
CA GLU A 180 -8.39 7.91 -8.39
C GLU A 180 -7.34 6.77 -8.47
N ASP A 181 -6.66 6.45 -7.38
CA ASP A 181 -5.60 5.45 -7.34
C ASP A 181 -6.11 4.00 -7.26
N VAL A 182 -7.37 3.81 -6.87
CA VAL A 182 -7.98 2.48 -6.74
C VAL A 182 -8.62 2.07 -8.06
N THR A 183 -8.52 0.79 -8.45
CA THR A 183 -9.15 0.30 -9.69
C THR A 183 -10.69 0.39 -9.60
N PRO A 184 -11.41 0.62 -10.72
CA PRO A 184 -12.88 0.71 -10.70
C PRO A 184 -13.56 -0.53 -10.09
N GLU A 185 -13.01 -1.72 -10.33
CA GLU A 185 -13.50 -2.98 -9.77
C GLU A 185 -13.37 -3.02 -8.24
N GLU A 186 -12.20 -2.62 -7.71
CA GLU A 186 -11.97 -2.60 -6.26
C GLU A 186 -12.80 -1.50 -5.58
N ARG A 187 -13.04 -0.36 -6.25
CA ARG A 187 -13.97 0.66 -5.76
C ARG A 187 -15.39 0.13 -5.64
N ALA A 188 -15.89 -0.57 -6.66
CA ALA A 188 -17.23 -1.13 -6.65
C ALA A 188 -17.39 -2.20 -5.55
N ALA A 189 -16.41 -3.10 -5.40
CA ALA A 189 -16.42 -4.11 -4.33
C ALA A 189 -16.43 -3.46 -2.94
N ARG A 190 -15.56 -2.47 -2.71
CA ARG A 190 -15.53 -1.73 -1.43
C ARG A 190 -16.81 -0.96 -1.17
N ALA A 191 -17.37 -0.31 -2.19
CA ALA A 191 -18.64 0.41 -2.07
C ALA A 191 -19.78 -0.55 -1.70
N TYR A 192 -19.79 -1.74 -2.29
CA TYR A 192 -20.76 -2.79 -1.96
C TYR A 192 -20.62 -3.25 -0.51
N ASP A 193 -19.41 -3.67 -0.09
CA ASP A 193 -19.17 -4.17 1.27
C ASP A 193 -19.47 -3.09 2.33
N LEU A 194 -19.09 -1.84 2.05
CA LEU A 194 -19.35 -0.71 2.95
C LEU A 194 -20.85 -0.40 3.09
N SER A 195 -21.59 -0.48 1.99
CA SER A 195 -23.03 -0.28 1.98
C SER A 195 -23.77 -1.42 2.70
N ILE A 196 -23.34 -2.66 2.52
CA ILE A 196 -23.88 -3.82 3.25
C ILE A 196 -23.57 -3.69 4.74
N ALA A 197 -22.33 -3.36 5.10
CA ALA A 197 -21.94 -3.16 6.49
C ALA A 197 -22.76 -2.05 7.16
N ALA A 198 -23.05 -0.97 6.43
CA ALA A 198 -23.91 0.10 6.92
C ALA A 198 -25.36 -0.36 7.15
N LEU A 199 -25.92 -1.18 6.25
CA LEU A 199 -27.29 -1.68 6.35
C LEU A 199 -27.47 -2.78 7.40
N VAL A 200 -26.47 -3.63 7.59
CA VAL A 200 -26.52 -4.79 8.50
C VAL A 200 -26.12 -4.42 9.93
N SER A 201 -25.32 -3.36 10.09
CA SER A 201 -24.91 -2.90 11.42
C SER A 201 -26.09 -2.38 12.22
N ASP A 202 -26.19 -2.84 13.46
CA ASP A 202 -27.15 -2.43 14.47
C ASP A 202 -26.78 -1.10 15.16
N THR A 203 -25.59 -0.59 14.91
CA THR A 203 -25.06 0.61 15.60
C THR A 203 -24.88 1.81 14.67
N ILE A 204 -25.02 1.64 13.36
CA ILE A 204 -24.81 2.71 12.37
C ILE A 204 -26.15 3.28 11.96
N TYR A 205 -26.42 4.51 12.37
CA TYR A 205 -27.65 5.23 12.02
C TYR A 205 -27.39 6.48 11.18
N ASN A 206 -26.12 6.88 11.03
CA ASN A 206 -25.74 8.06 10.24
C ASN A 206 -25.09 7.62 8.93
N PHE A 207 -25.86 7.65 7.86
CA PHE A 207 -25.40 7.35 6.51
C PHE A 207 -24.91 8.60 5.77
N GLY A 208 -25.02 9.79 6.37
CA GLY A 208 -24.73 11.07 5.71
C GLY A 208 -23.31 11.15 5.15
N GLU A 209 -22.32 10.69 5.91
CA GLU A 209 -20.92 10.66 5.46
C GLU A 209 -20.70 9.70 4.29
N LEU A 210 -21.30 8.51 4.34
CA LEU A 210 -21.21 7.54 3.25
C LEU A 210 -21.90 8.05 1.98
N LEU A 211 -23.10 8.64 2.13
CA LEU A 211 -23.92 9.14 1.03
C LEU A 211 -23.29 10.30 0.26
N LEU A 212 -22.40 11.07 0.91
CA LEU A 212 -21.66 12.16 0.30
C LEU A 212 -20.35 11.70 -0.34
N HIS A 213 -19.91 10.47 -0.09
CA HIS A 213 -18.61 9.99 -0.56
C HIS A 213 -18.68 9.53 -2.03
N PRO A 214 -17.74 9.96 -2.90
CA PRO A 214 -17.75 9.62 -4.34
C PRO A 214 -17.58 8.12 -4.63
N ILE A 215 -17.23 7.32 -3.62
CA ILE A 215 -17.15 5.86 -3.76
C ILE A 215 -18.52 5.23 -4.09
N LEU A 216 -19.63 5.83 -3.67
CA LEU A 216 -20.96 5.34 -4.03
C LEU A 216 -21.33 5.61 -5.49
N ASP A 217 -20.68 6.57 -6.16
CA ASP A 217 -20.87 6.79 -7.60
C ASP A 217 -20.28 5.62 -8.40
N SER A 218 -19.33 4.86 -7.83
CA SER A 218 -18.83 3.63 -8.46
C SER A 218 -19.88 2.50 -8.48
N LEU A 219 -20.95 2.58 -7.68
CA LEU A 219 -22.02 1.58 -7.68
C LEU A 219 -23.06 1.82 -8.79
N THR A 220 -23.22 3.04 -9.30
CA THR A 220 -24.28 3.35 -10.29
C THR A 220 -24.04 2.68 -11.64
N GLU A 221 -22.79 2.37 -11.97
CA GLU A 221 -22.42 1.67 -13.22
C GLU A 221 -22.50 0.14 -13.09
N THR A 222 -22.88 -0.37 -11.92
CA THR A 222 -22.88 -1.80 -11.61
C THR A 222 -24.31 -2.32 -11.39
N PRO A 223 -24.55 -3.65 -11.47
CA PRO A 223 -25.84 -4.24 -11.12
C PRO A 223 -26.27 -3.98 -9.65
N HIS A 224 -25.38 -3.43 -8.81
CA HIS A 224 -25.63 -3.11 -7.41
C HIS A 224 -26.15 -1.69 -7.20
N ALA A 225 -26.57 -0.97 -8.26
CA ALA A 225 -27.14 0.38 -8.15
C ALA A 225 -28.32 0.49 -7.15
N TRP A 226 -29.09 -0.59 -6.97
CA TRP A 226 -30.18 -0.68 -5.99
C TRP A 226 -29.72 -0.42 -4.55
N LEU A 227 -28.47 -0.74 -4.23
CA LEU A 227 -27.90 -0.60 -2.89
C LEU A 227 -27.77 0.88 -2.50
N ARG A 228 -27.39 1.72 -3.47
CA ARG A 228 -27.36 3.18 -3.31
C ARG A 228 -28.77 3.71 -3.05
N GLU A 229 -29.74 3.31 -3.86
CA GLU A 229 -31.13 3.75 -3.70
C GLU A 229 -31.71 3.32 -2.36
N LEU A 230 -31.40 2.10 -1.91
CA LEU A 230 -31.79 1.58 -0.62
C LEU A 230 -31.22 2.40 0.55
N LEU A 231 -29.94 2.76 0.50
CA LEU A 231 -29.32 3.63 1.51
C LEU A 231 -29.99 5.01 1.56
N PHE A 232 -30.30 5.61 0.40
CA PHE A 232 -31.03 6.88 0.34
C PHE A 232 -32.47 6.76 0.86
N ALA A 233 -33.15 5.65 0.59
CA ALA A 233 -34.49 5.38 1.10
C ALA A 233 -34.49 5.22 2.62
N PHE A 234 -33.51 4.49 3.15
CA PHE A 234 -33.32 4.26 4.57
C PHE A 234 -33.00 5.57 5.32
N ASN A 235 -32.09 6.40 4.79
CA ASN A 235 -31.76 7.70 5.37
C ASN A 235 -32.96 8.68 5.35
N ARG A 236 -33.87 8.56 4.37
CA ARG A 236 -35.08 9.38 4.28
C ARG A 236 -36.26 8.82 5.08
N GLY A 237 -36.11 7.62 5.67
CA GLY A 237 -37.18 6.93 6.39
C GLY A 237 -38.42 6.62 5.54
N ARG A 238 -38.26 6.48 4.21
CA ARG A 238 -39.38 6.21 3.29
C ARG A 238 -39.30 4.78 2.77
N PHE A 239 -40.14 3.90 3.31
CA PHE A 239 -40.23 2.49 2.91
C PHE A 239 -41.29 2.22 1.82
N ASP A 240 -42.05 3.24 1.39
CA ASP A 240 -43.16 3.11 0.42
C ASP A 240 -42.74 2.78 -1.02
N ARG A 241 -41.44 2.62 -1.32
CA ARG A 241 -40.90 2.37 -2.67
C ARG A 241 -39.84 1.26 -2.71
N LEU A 242 -39.97 0.26 -1.84
CA LEU A 242 -39.24 -1.00 -1.97
C LEU A 242 -40.01 -1.99 -2.85
#